data_AF-A0A418WP22-F1
#
_entry.id   AF-A0A418WP22-F1
#
_cell.length_a   1.000
_cell.length_b   1.000
_cell.length_c   1.000
_cell.angle_alpha   90.00
_cell.angle_beta   90.00
_cell.angle_gamma   90.00
#
_symmetry.space_group_name_H-M   'P 1'
#
loop_
_entity.id
_entity.type
_entity.pdbx_description
1 polymer ?
#
loop_
_entity_poly.entity_id
_entity_poly.type
_entity_poly.pdbx_seq_one_letter_code
_entity_poly.pdbx_strand_id
1 'polypeptide(L)'
;MSLARRNRDRIAAALIVASAPDDGAVLPVADAHAASAAAQIGMRLTHDRRRLKEIQSRERKIVAKRDMIPDYLPWIEGILAAGEATGNGVADPVIPTIMIWAIDTEDFDLALRLVEYVQRHKLPLPAQFERQTATLIVEEISEVALRHLLDGREFSIDVLETVELLTGDDDMPDEVRAKLFKAIGLETARLADAAGTAPSPAHESALAALRRAQELYDRIGVKDRIKRIEKANEKAAEAERVAEAERAADAERAAEAERAADAERAAEAERAAEAERAAEAERAAEAERAAEAERAAEAAKGKGGKPAKDNTGKAGQ
;
A
#
# COMPACT_ATOMS: atom_id res chain seq x y z
N MET A 1 -30.68 24.96 12.51
CA MET A 1 -31.96 24.74 11.80
C MET A 1 -32.74 23.60 12.44
N SER A 2 -34.09 23.62 12.42
CA SER A 2 -34.91 22.51 12.92
C SER A 2 -34.96 21.34 11.92
N LEU A 3 -35.15 20.11 12.41
CA LEU A 3 -35.28 18.90 11.58
C LEU A 3 -36.42 19.03 10.55
N ALA A 4 -37.55 19.60 10.95
CA ALA A 4 -38.69 19.83 10.07
C ALA A 4 -38.35 20.74 8.89
N ARG A 5 -37.57 21.81 9.13
CA ARG A 5 -37.11 22.70 8.05
C ARG A 5 -36.15 21.99 7.10
N ARG A 6 -35.18 21.23 7.64
CA ARG A 6 -34.23 20.45 6.83
C ARG A 6 -34.94 19.45 5.91
N ASN A 7 -35.90 18.69 6.46
CA ASN A 7 -36.66 17.73 5.67
C ASN A 7 -37.50 18.42 4.59
N ARG A 8 -38.18 19.52 4.94
CA ARG A 8 -38.94 20.32 3.99
C ARG A 8 -38.07 20.84 2.83
N ASP A 9 -36.91 21.42 3.15
CA ASP A 9 -36.03 21.99 2.13
C ASP A 9 -35.46 20.88 1.22
N ARG A 10 -35.14 19.70 1.77
CA ARG A 10 -34.72 18.51 1.00
C ARG A 10 -35.82 18.00 0.06
N ILE A 11 -37.05 17.84 0.54
CA ILE A 11 -38.19 17.39 -0.28
C ILE A 11 -38.49 18.41 -1.39
N ALA A 12 -38.49 19.70 -1.04
CA ALA A 12 -38.72 20.78 -2.00
C ALA A 12 -37.69 20.77 -3.13
N ALA A 13 -36.40 20.58 -2.81
CA ALA A 13 -35.35 20.51 -3.82
C ALA A 13 -35.52 19.29 -4.75
N ALA A 14 -35.86 18.13 -4.16
CA ALA A 14 -36.12 16.91 -4.92
C ALA A 14 -37.29 17.06 -5.90
N LEU A 15 -38.38 17.73 -5.48
CA LEU A 15 -39.53 18.00 -6.34
C LEU A 15 -39.18 18.86 -7.56
N ILE A 16 -38.25 19.81 -7.44
CA ILE A 16 -37.83 20.67 -8.56
C ILE A 16 -37.12 19.86 -9.63
N VAL A 17 -36.21 18.97 -9.24
CA VAL A 17 -35.50 18.09 -10.19
C VAL A 17 -36.45 17.07 -10.80
N ALA A 18 -37.29 16.44 -9.98
CA ALA A 18 -38.28 15.47 -10.47
C ALA A 18 -39.30 16.07 -11.43
N SER A 19 -39.56 17.37 -11.30
CA SER A 19 -40.43 18.06 -12.22
C SER A 19 -39.68 18.49 -13.48
N ALA A 20 -38.36 18.66 -13.49
CA ALA A 20 -37.63 19.16 -14.68
C ALA A 20 -37.97 18.35 -15.95
N PRO A 21 -38.43 18.99 -17.03
CA PRO A 21 -38.88 18.28 -18.22
C PRO A 21 -37.71 17.64 -18.95
N ASP A 22 -37.92 16.44 -19.50
CA ASP A 22 -36.92 15.75 -20.35
C ASP A 22 -36.52 16.59 -21.58
N ASP A 23 -37.46 17.39 -22.13
CA ASP A 23 -37.30 18.14 -23.39
C ASP A 23 -37.76 19.61 -23.31
N GLY A 24 -37.77 20.24 -22.13
CA GLY A 24 -38.19 21.65 -22.01
C GLY A 24 -39.70 21.92 -22.11
N ALA A 25 -40.56 20.91 -22.01
CA ALA A 25 -42.01 21.10 -21.89
C ALA A 25 -42.41 21.76 -20.56
N VAL A 26 -43.38 22.69 -20.61
CA VAL A 26 -43.85 23.41 -19.41
C VAL A 26 -44.65 22.47 -18.51
N LEU A 27 -44.21 22.38 -17.26
CA LEU A 27 -44.84 21.57 -16.22
C LEU A 27 -46.07 22.25 -15.63
N PRO A 28 -47.00 21.48 -15.05
CA PRO A 28 -47.95 22.04 -14.10
C PRO A 28 -47.15 22.61 -12.93
N VAL A 29 -47.31 23.91 -12.68
CA VAL A 29 -46.82 24.71 -11.56
C VAL A 29 -46.01 23.88 -10.56
N ALA A 30 -44.67 23.98 -10.58
CA ALA A 30 -43.84 23.48 -9.49
C ALA A 30 -44.53 23.85 -8.18
N ASP A 31 -44.76 22.87 -7.30
CA ASP A 31 -45.47 23.06 -6.03
C ASP A 31 -45.07 24.41 -5.43
N ALA A 32 -46.04 25.30 -5.17
CA ALA A 32 -45.77 26.66 -4.71
C ALA A 32 -44.83 26.67 -3.48
N HIS A 33 -44.86 25.60 -2.68
CA HIS A 33 -43.91 25.37 -1.59
C HIS A 33 -42.49 25.11 -2.06
N ALA A 34 -42.29 24.30 -3.09
CA ALA A 34 -40.98 24.05 -3.70
C ALA A 34 -40.39 25.31 -4.35
N ALA A 35 -41.21 26.06 -5.10
CA ALA A 35 -40.80 27.35 -5.67
C ALA A 35 -40.44 28.37 -4.58
N SER A 36 -41.21 28.43 -3.48
CA SER A 36 -40.90 29.29 -2.34
C SER A 36 -39.60 28.88 -1.64
N ALA A 37 -39.31 27.58 -1.52
CA ALA A 37 -38.08 27.09 -0.92
C ALA A 37 -36.86 27.44 -1.80
N ALA A 38 -36.97 27.27 -3.12
CA ALA A 38 -35.94 27.68 -4.08
C ALA A 38 -35.61 29.18 -3.97
N ALA A 39 -36.66 30.03 -3.92
CA ALA A 39 -36.49 31.46 -3.75
C ALA A 39 -35.79 31.80 -2.42
N GLN A 40 -36.17 31.12 -1.33
CA GLN A 40 -35.55 31.32 -0.02
C GLN A 40 -34.05 30.97 -0.03
N ILE A 41 -33.68 29.84 -0.64
CA ILE A 41 -32.27 29.42 -0.78
C ILE A 41 -31.50 30.39 -1.68
N GLY A 42 -32.08 30.85 -2.79
CA GLY A 42 -31.46 31.86 -3.66
C GLY A 42 -31.25 33.22 -2.97
N MET A 43 -32.19 33.67 -2.14
CA MET A 43 -32.02 34.88 -1.33
C MET A 43 -30.89 34.72 -0.31
N ARG A 44 -30.83 33.56 0.36
CA ARG A 44 -29.73 33.25 1.29
C ARG A 44 -28.37 33.29 0.58
N LEU A 45 -28.24 32.60 -0.56
CA LEU A 45 -27.00 32.60 -1.33
C LEU A 45 -26.57 34.02 -1.71
N THR A 46 -27.51 34.86 -2.10
CA THR A 46 -27.26 36.28 -2.41
C THR A 46 -26.72 37.05 -1.21
N HIS A 47 -27.34 36.87 -0.04
CA HIS A 47 -26.91 37.49 1.21
C HIS A 47 -25.51 37.02 1.63
N ASP A 48 -25.27 35.71 1.62
CA ASP A 48 -24.00 35.12 2.04
C ASP A 48 -22.85 35.52 1.10
N ARG A 49 -23.09 35.58 -0.22
CA ARG A 49 -22.13 36.13 -1.17
C ARG A 49 -21.79 37.59 -0.89
N ARG A 50 -22.76 38.42 -0.46
CA ARG A 50 -22.50 39.81 -0.05
C ARG A 50 -21.63 39.85 1.20
N ARG A 51 -21.98 39.07 2.23
CA ARG A 51 -21.19 38.95 3.46
C ARG A 51 -19.74 38.52 3.16
N LEU A 52 -19.53 37.57 2.25
CA LEU A 52 -18.18 37.16 1.84
C LEU A 52 -17.40 38.25 1.09
N LYS A 53 -18.08 39.17 0.38
CA LYS A 53 -17.42 40.31 -0.27
C LYS A 53 -16.97 41.37 0.73
N GLU A 54 -17.67 41.51 1.85
CA GLU A 54 -17.33 42.46 2.93
C GLU A 54 -16.12 42.02 3.76
N ILE A 55 -15.83 40.71 3.79
CA ILE A 55 -14.65 40.16 4.46
C ILE A 55 -13.42 40.36 3.55
N GLN A 56 -12.35 40.96 4.05
CA GLN A 56 -11.10 41.09 3.28
C GLN A 56 -10.16 39.88 3.44
N SER A 57 -10.01 39.37 4.67
CA SER A 57 -9.09 38.25 4.97
C SER A 57 -9.58 36.95 4.32
N ARG A 58 -8.66 36.27 3.61
CA ARG A 58 -8.92 34.94 3.02
C ARG A 58 -9.26 33.91 4.09
N GLU A 59 -8.48 33.84 5.17
CA GLU A 59 -8.73 32.92 6.30
C GLU A 59 -10.11 33.14 6.92
N ARG A 60 -10.51 34.41 7.14
CA ARG A 60 -11.85 34.72 7.65
C ARG A 60 -12.96 34.35 6.67
N LYS A 61 -12.73 34.43 5.35
CA LYS A 61 -13.68 33.92 4.35
C LYS A 61 -13.82 32.40 4.43
N ILE A 62 -12.72 31.68 4.61
CA ILE A 62 -12.74 30.22 4.75
C ILE A 62 -13.59 29.83 5.97
N VAL A 63 -13.35 30.45 7.13
CA VAL A 63 -14.16 30.22 8.33
C VAL A 63 -15.63 30.53 8.07
N ALA A 64 -15.95 31.69 7.47
CA ALA A 64 -17.33 32.06 7.17
C ALA A 64 -18.01 31.08 6.20
N LYS A 65 -17.31 30.58 5.17
CA LYS A 65 -17.82 29.56 4.25
C LYS A 65 -18.12 28.27 5.00
N ARG A 66 -17.20 27.80 5.84
CA ARG A 66 -17.38 26.59 6.66
C ARG A 66 -18.60 26.69 7.57
N ASP A 67 -18.87 27.86 8.14
CA ASP A 67 -20.08 28.10 8.95
C ASP A 67 -21.36 28.13 8.11
N MET A 68 -21.29 28.59 6.85
CA MET A 68 -22.44 28.75 5.95
C MET A 68 -22.83 27.45 5.23
N ILE A 69 -21.87 26.62 4.82
CA ILE A 69 -22.10 25.39 4.04
C ILE A 69 -23.20 24.49 4.64
N PRO A 70 -23.24 24.22 5.96
CA PRO A 70 -24.26 23.36 6.56
C PRO A 70 -25.71 23.82 6.32
N ASP A 71 -25.93 25.12 6.06
CA ASP A 71 -27.26 25.65 5.79
C ASP A 71 -27.78 25.31 4.39
N TYR A 72 -26.90 24.86 3.48
CA TYR A 72 -27.24 24.47 2.10
C TYR A 72 -27.35 22.95 1.93
N LEU A 73 -26.79 22.15 2.85
CA LEU A 73 -26.75 20.69 2.70
C LEU A 73 -28.11 20.03 2.49
N PRO A 74 -29.19 20.37 3.21
CA PRO A 74 -30.49 19.74 2.97
C PRO A 74 -31.01 19.97 1.56
N TRP A 75 -30.80 21.17 1.02
CA TRP A 75 -31.17 21.53 -0.35
C TRP A 75 -30.36 20.73 -1.37
N ILE A 76 -29.04 20.71 -1.20
CA ILE A 76 -28.10 19.97 -2.04
C ILE A 76 -28.45 18.47 -2.05
N GLU A 77 -28.65 17.86 -0.88
CA GLU A 77 -29.04 16.46 -0.76
C GLU A 77 -30.32 16.13 -1.51
N GLY A 78 -31.30 17.05 -1.49
CA GLY A 78 -32.55 16.89 -2.23
C GLY A 78 -32.33 16.89 -3.74
N ILE A 79 -31.50 17.81 -4.23
CA ILE A 79 -31.17 17.89 -5.66
C ILE A 79 -30.39 16.65 -6.10
N LEU A 80 -29.34 16.27 -5.38
CA LEU A 80 -28.50 15.12 -5.73
C LEU A 80 -29.32 13.83 -5.76
N ALA A 81 -30.14 13.58 -4.74
CA ALA A 81 -30.95 12.36 -4.67
C ALA A 81 -31.98 12.27 -5.80
N ALA A 82 -32.59 13.40 -6.18
CA ALA A 82 -33.54 13.42 -7.28
C ALA A 82 -32.87 13.33 -8.65
N GLY A 83 -31.69 13.94 -8.83
CA GLY A 83 -30.93 13.84 -10.08
C GLY A 83 -30.39 12.43 -10.31
N GLU A 84 -29.99 11.73 -9.25
CA GLU A 84 -29.64 10.31 -9.33
C GLU A 84 -30.85 9.45 -9.73
N ALA A 85 -32.02 9.70 -9.14
CA ALA A 85 -33.23 8.93 -9.41
C ALA A 85 -33.81 9.14 -10.81
N THR A 86 -33.66 10.35 -11.36
CA THR A 86 -34.27 10.75 -12.65
C THR A 86 -33.29 10.74 -13.82
N GLY A 87 -31.98 10.87 -13.55
CA GLY A 87 -30.98 11.15 -14.57
C GLY A 87 -30.93 12.62 -15.02
N ASN A 88 -31.90 13.44 -14.58
CA ASN A 88 -32.02 14.84 -14.97
C ASN A 88 -31.30 15.78 -14.00
N GLY A 89 -30.76 16.87 -14.52
CA GLY A 89 -30.13 17.93 -13.73
C GLY A 89 -30.98 19.20 -13.74
N VAL A 90 -30.80 20.04 -12.72
CA VAL A 90 -31.36 21.40 -12.68
C VAL A 90 -30.22 22.39 -12.64
N ALA A 91 -30.32 23.45 -13.44
CA ALA A 91 -29.42 24.60 -13.41
C ALA A 91 -29.63 25.41 -12.12
N ASP A 92 -29.16 24.85 -11.00
CA ASP A 92 -29.21 25.46 -9.68
C ASP A 92 -27.86 26.13 -9.36
N PRO A 93 -27.83 27.45 -9.03
CA PRO A 93 -26.59 28.17 -8.78
C PRO A 93 -25.92 27.82 -7.44
N VAL A 94 -26.61 27.13 -6.53
CA VAL A 94 -26.11 26.70 -5.22
C VAL A 94 -25.06 25.61 -5.40
N ILE A 95 -25.33 24.57 -6.18
CA ILE A 95 -24.42 23.42 -6.34
C ILE A 95 -23.01 23.84 -6.75
N PRO A 96 -22.79 24.52 -7.89
CA PRO A 96 -21.44 24.87 -8.32
C PRO A 96 -20.81 25.93 -7.37
N THR A 97 -21.61 26.78 -6.72
CA THR A 97 -21.09 27.74 -5.73
C THR A 97 -20.58 27.03 -4.46
N ILE A 98 -21.36 26.09 -3.92
CA ILE A 98 -21.00 25.35 -2.72
C ILE A 98 -19.89 24.34 -3.01
N MET A 99 -19.83 23.78 -4.21
CA MET A 99 -18.68 22.98 -4.68
C MET A 99 -17.37 23.76 -4.53
N ILE A 100 -17.31 25.00 -5.02
CA ILE A 100 -16.13 25.86 -4.88
C ILE A 100 -15.85 26.16 -3.41
N TRP A 101 -16.89 26.47 -2.61
CA TRP A 101 -16.69 26.73 -1.19
C TRP A 101 -16.20 25.50 -0.43
N ALA A 102 -16.63 24.30 -0.81
CA ALA A 102 -16.17 23.05 -0.22
C ALA A 102 -14.67 22.86 -0.47
N ILE A 103 -14.17 23.17 -1.67
CA ILE A 103 -12.73 23.17 -2.00
C ILE A 103 -11.99 24.21 -1.14
N ASP A 104 -12.51 25.44 -1.06
CA ASP A 104 -11.91 26.50 -0.23
C ASP A 104 -11.81 26.10 1.26
N THR A 105 -12.76 25.30 1.74
CA THR A 105 -12.81 24.80 3.12
C THR A 105 -12.17 23.42 3.28
N GLU A 106 -11.54 22.89 2.23
CA GLU A 106 -10.90 21.56 2.22
C GLU A 106 -11.86 20.43 2.66
N ASP A 107 -13.16 20.58 2.40
CA ASP A 107 -14.17 19.53 2.56
C ASP A 107 -14.26 18.75 1.24
N PHE A 108 -13.26 17.89 1.01
CA PHE A 108 -13.11 17.20 -0.27
C PHE A 108 -14.18 16.15 -0.52
N ASP A 109 -14.74 15.54 0.52
CA ASP A 109 -15.86 14.60 0.39
C ASP A 109 -17.07 15.29 -0.23
N LEU A 110 -17.44 16.47 0.29
CA LEU A 110 -18.51 17.27 -0.30
C LEU A 110 -18.11 17.80 -1.69
N ALA A 111 -16.88 18.31 -1.84
CA ALA A 111 -16.43 18.88 -3.10
C ALA A 111 -16.51 17.86 -4.24
N LEU A 112 -15.91 16.67 -4.08
CA LEU A 112 -15.86 15.65 -5.12
C LEU A 112 -17.25 15.11 -5.48
N ARG A 113 -18.12 14.93 -4.49
CA ARG A 113 -19.52 14.57 -4.73
C ARG A 113 -20.26 15.61 -5.57
N LEU A 114 -20.00 16.90 -5.35
CA LEU A 114 -20.60 17.96 -6.15
C LEU A 114 -19.95 18.09 -7.53
N VAL A 115 -18.65 17.85 -7.66
CA VAL A 115 -17.94 17.81 -8.94
C VAL A 115 -18.57 16.77 -9.85
N GLU A 116 -18.75 15.55 -9.38
CA GLU A 116 -19.36 14.47 -10.15
C GLU A 116 -20.73 14.89 -10.71
N TYR A 117 -21.58 15.48 -9.86
CA TYR A 117 -22.89 15.97 -10.28
C TYR A 117 -22.81 17.11 -11.30
N VAL A 118 -21.93 18.10 -11.06
CA VAL A 118 -21.74 19.23 -11.97
C VAL A 118 -21.27 18.75 -13.35
N GLN A 119 -20.36 17.78 -13.41
CA GLN A 119 -19.86 17.24 -14.68
C GLN A 119 -20.91 16.41 -15.39
N ARG A 120 -21.56 15.47 -14.68
CA ARG A 120 -22.60 14.59 -15.24
C ARG A 120 -23.75 15.37 -15.88
N HIS A 121 -24.18 16.45 -15.23
CA HIS A 121 -25.29 17.27 -15.68
C HIS A 121 -24.86 18.55 -16.41
N LYS A 122 -23.56 18.74 -16.67
CA LYS A 122 -22.97 19.88 -17.38
C LYS A 122 -23.43 21.24 -16.82
N LEU A 123 -23.44 21.37 -15.50
CA LEU A 123 -23.92 22.59 -14.86
C LEU A 123 -22.94 23.76 -15.10
N PRO A 124 -23.45 24.97 -15.38
CA PRO A 124 -22.59 26.13 -15.58
C PRO A 124 -21.93 26.55 -14.26
N LEU A 125 -20.65 26.90 -14.32
CA LEU A 125 -19.95 27.51 -13.19
C LEU A 125 -20.41 28.96 -12.96
N PRO A 126 -20.17 29.53 -11.77
CA PRO A 126 -20.42 30.95 -11.53
C PRO A 126 -19.64 31.82 -12.52
N ALA A 127 -20.25 32.87 -13.05
CA ALA A 127 -19.73 33.72 -14.14
C ALA A 127 -18.32 34.31 -13.93
N GLN A 128 -17.79 34.29 -12.71
CA GLN A 128 -16.42 34.72 -12.39
C GLN A 128 -15.34 33.67 -12.75
N PHE A 129 -15.75 32.46 -13.13
CA PHE A 129 -14.86 31.39 -13.59
C PHE A 129 -15.03 31.21 -15.09
N GLU A 130 -13.98 31.51 -15.85
CA GLU A 130 -13.96 31.39 -17.32
C GLU A 130 -13.50 30.00 -17.79
N ARG A 131 -13.03 29.14 -16.86
CA ARG A 131 -12.45 27.82 -17.15
C ARG A 131 -13.50 26.71 -17.05
N GLN A 132 -13.26 25.61 -17.77
CA GLN A 132 -14.02 24.35 -17.62
C GLN A 132 -13.90 23.82 -16.19
N THR A 133 -14.95 23.15 -15.71
CA THR A 133 -15.02 22.56 -14.37
C THR A 133 -13.80 21.68 -14.07
N ALA A 134 -13.50 20.71 -14.91
CA ALA A 134 -12.34 19.82 -14.75
C ALA A 134 -11.03 20.59 -14.49
N THR A 135 -10.72 21.58 -15.34
CA THR A 135 -9.51 22.42 -15.19
C THR A 135 -9.47 23.16 -13.85
N LEU A 136 -10.59 23.72 -13.41
CA LEU A 136 -10.67 24.41 -12.11
C LEU A 136 -10.43 23.43 -10.95
N ILE A 137 -11.09 22.28 -10.97
CA ILE A 137 -10.99 21.28 -9.90
C ILE A 137 -9.57 20.74 -9.79
N VAL A 138 -8.99 20.35 -10.93
CA VAL A 138 -7.63 19.85 -10.98
C VAL A 138 -6.66 20.89 -10.43
N GLU A 139 -6.77 22.14 -10.86
CA GLU A 139 -5.85 23.18 -10.43
C GLU A 139 -5.96 23.49 -8.94
N GLU A 140 -7.17 23.74 -8.44
CA GLU A 140 -7.39 24.16 -7.05
C GLU A 140 -7.02 23.03 -6.06
N ILE A 141 -7.44 21.79 -6.31
CA ILE A 141 -7.15 20.66 -5.40
C ILE A 141 -5.66 20.31 -5.43
N SER A 142 -5.04 20.29 -6.61
CA SER A 142 -3.59 20.03 -6.72
C SER A 142 -2.78 21.12 -6.01
N GLU A 143 -3.20 22.38 -6.09
CA GLU A 143 -2.55 23.49 -5.39
C GLU A 143 -2.65 23.34 -3.86
N VAL A 144 -3.79 22.87 -3.33
CA VAL A 144 -3.93 22.57 -1.90
C VAL A 144 -3.01 21.43 -1.47
N ALA A 145 -2.97 20.32 -2.22
CA ALA A 145 -2.11 19.19 -1.91
C ALA A 145 -0.62 19.56 -1.91
N LEU A 146 -0.17 20.32 -2.93
CA LEU A 146 1.21 20.79 -2.99
C LEU A 146 1.56 21.75 -1.84
N ARG A 147 0.61 22.56 -1.39
CA ARG A 147 0.80 23.41 -0.21
C ARG A 147 0.92 22.60 1.07
N HIS A 148 0.11 21.56 1.23
CA HIS A 148 0.21 20.65 2.39
C HIS A 148 1.59 20.00 2.46
N LEU A 149 2.08 19.47 1.33
CA LEU A 149 3.44 18.93 1.23
C LEU A 149 4.52 19.93 1.66
N LEU A 150 4.42 21.18 1.19
CA LEU A 150 5.37 22.24 1.56
C LEU A 150 5.31 22.57 3.06
N ASP A 151 4.12 22.54 3.65
CA ASP A 151 3.90 22.75 5.08
C ASP A 151 4.25 21.52 5.93
N GLY A 152 4.62 20.39 5.33
CA GLY A 152 4.82 19.12 6.01
C GLY A 152 3.53 18.51 6.59
N ARG A 153 2.37 18.93 6.07
CA ARG A 153 1.06 18.39 6.40
C ARG A 153 0.71 17.25 5.46
N GLU A 154 -0.11 16.33 5.95
CA GLU A 154 -0.60 15.22 5.13
C GLU A 154 -1.75 15.68 4.23
N PHE A 155 -1.83 15.07 3.05
CA PHE A 155 -2.96 15.17 2.14
C PHE A 155 -3.40 13.76 1.74
N SER A 156 -4.71 13.54 1.60
CA SER A 156 -5.23 12.23 1.21
C SER A 156 -4.94 11.95 -0.26
N ILE A 157 -4.20 10.87 -0.55
CA ILE A 157 -3.91 10.45 -1.92
C ILE A 157 -5.20 10.06 -2.66
N ASP A 158 -6.16 9.45 -1.96
CA ASP A 158 -7.46 9.05 -2.51
C ASP A 158 -8.22 10.23 -3.13
N VAL A 159 -8.08 11.43 -2.57
CA VAL A 159 -8.67 12.66 -3.11
C VAL A 159 -8.05 12.99 -4.47
N LEU A 160 -6.72 12.90 -4.60
CA LEU A 160 -6.03 13.20 -5.86
C LEU A 160 -6.32 12.13 -6.93
N GLU A 161 -6.35 10.86 -6.55
CA GLU A 161 -6.71 9.75 -7.45
C GLU A 161 -8.17 9.86 -7.92
N THR A 162 -9.08 10.27 -7.04
CA THR A 162 -10.47 10.53 -7.42
C THR A 162 -10.57 11.70 -8.40
N VAL A 163 -9.80 12.78 -8.21
CA VAL A 163 -9.75 13.90 -9.17
C VAL A 163 -9.21 13.44 -10.52
N GLU A 164 -8.16 12.62 -10.53
CA GLU A 164 -7.58 12.06 -11.76
C GLU A 164 -8.61 11.21 -12.52
N LEU A 165 -9.31 10.32 -11.82
CA LEU A 165 -10.38 9.50 -12.39
C LEU A 165 -11.53 10.36 -12.95
N LEU A 166 -12.02 11.34 -12.18
CA LEU A 166 -13.15 12.18 -12.57
C LEU A 166 -12.84 13.11 -13.75
N THR A 167 -11.56 13.39 -14.03
CA THR A 167 -11.14 14.37 -15.04
C THR A 167 -10.23 13.78 -16.11
N GLY A 168 -10.14 12.45 -16.17
CA GLY A 168 -9.25 11.71 -17.07
C GLY A 168 -9.47 12.06 -18.55
N ASP A 169 -10.74 12.16 -18.96
CA ASP A 169 -11.16 12.37 -20.34
C ASP A 169 -11.35 13.86 -20.71
N ASP A 170 -11.22 14.77 -19.74
CA ASP A 170 -11.41 16.20 -19.96
C ASP A 170 -10.18 16.87 -20.58
N ASP A 171 -10.42 17.73 -21.58
CA ASP A 171 -9.40 18.59 -22.16
C ASP A 171 -9.00 19.71 -21.17
N MET A 172 -7.70 19.91 -20.98
CA MET A 172 -7.16 20.94 -20.10
C MET A 172 -5.70 21.26 -20.47
N PRO A 173 -5.18 22.44 -20.10
CA PRO A 173 -3.78 22.76 -20.32
C PRO A 173 -2.85 21.73 -19.68
N ASP A 174 -1.79 21.36 -20.39
CA ASP A 174 -0.81 20.36 -19.92
C ASP A 174 -0.18 20.76 -18.58
N GLU A 175 0.00 22.05 -18.32
CA GLU A 175 0.52 22.53 -17.03
C GLU A 175 -0.41 22.20 -15.85
N VAL A 176 -1.72 22.22 -16.08
CA VAL A 176 -2.74 21.89 -15.05
C VAL A 176 -2.72 20.38 -14.80
N ARG A 177 -2.72 19.57 -15.87
CA ARG A 177 -2.64 18.11 -15.74
C ARG A 177 -1.31 17.65 -15.13
N ALA A 178 -0.21 18.30 -15.50
CA ALA A 178 1.10 18.05 -14.90
C ALA A 178 1.13 18.37 -13.40
N LYS A 179 0.40 19.41 -12.95
CA LYS A 179 0.29 19.76 -11.53
C LYS A 179 -0.36 18.65 -10.72
N LEU A 180 -1.40 18.00 -11.24
CA LEU A 180 -2.05 16.85 -10.61
C LEU A 180 -1.10 15.67 -10.46
N PHE A 181 -0.46 15.26 -11.56
CA PHE A 181 0.51 14.16 -11.53
C PHE A 181 1.70 14.46 -10.62
N LYS A 182 2.12 15.73 -10.50
CA LYS A 182 3.12 16.15 -9.52
C LYS A 182 2.60 15.96 -8.10
N ALA A 183 1.38 16.39 -7.78
CA ALA A 183 0.80 16.22 -6.45
C ALA A 183 0.69 14.73 -6.07
N ILE A 184 0.13 13.90 -6.97
CA ILE A 184 0.02 12.44 -6.81
C ILE A 184 1.41 11.85 -6.54
N GLY A 185 2.36 12.09 -7.44
CA GLY A 185 3.70 11.50 -7.33
C GLY A 185 4.46 11.92 -6.08
N LEU A 186 4.28 13.16 -5.60
CA LEU A 186 4.93 13.63 -4.38
C LEU A 186 4.31 13.03 -3.11
N GLU A 187 2.98 12.97 -3.01
CA GLU A 187 2.30 12.34 -1.87
C GLU A 187 2.55 10.83 -1.82
N THR A 188 2.45 10.12 -2.95
CA THR A 188 2.77 8.69 -3.02
C THR A 188 4.22 8.44 -2.60
N ALA A 189 5.17 9.28 -3.03
CA ALA A 189 6.55 9.17 -2.61
C ALA A 189 6.73 9.46 -1.10
N ARG A 190 5.95 10.38 -0.52
CA ARG A 190 5.98 10.67 0.92
C ARG A 190 5.51 9.46 1.72
N LEU A 191 4.42 8.83 1.30
CA LEU A 191 3.89 7.60 1.92
C LEU A 191 4.88 6.44 1.81
N ALA A 192 5.52 6.30 0.64
CA ALA A 192 6.55 5.28 0.41
C ALA A 192 7.79 5.50 1.31
N ASP A 193 8.27 6.75 1.42
CA ASP A 193 9.38 7.13 2.31
C ASP A 193 9.02 6.83 3.78
N ALA A 194 7.79 7.13 4.21
CA ALA A 194 7.32 6.87 5.57
C ALA A 194 7.21 5.37 5.90
N ALA A 195 6.92 4.53 4.91
CA ALA A 195 6.93 3.07 5.07
C ALA A 195 8.35 2.48 5.18
N GLY A 196 9.39 3.24 4.85
CA GLY A 196 10.79 2.88 5.08
C GLY A 196 11.34 1.73 4.23
N THR A 197 10.55 1.22 3.27
CA THR A 197 10.94 0.10 2.42
C THR A 197 11.11 0.60 0.98
N ALA A 198 12.36 0.59 0.50
CA ALA A 198 12.70 0.85 -0.89
C ALA A 198 13.49 -0.35 -1.45
N PRO A 199 13.33 -0.70 -2.74
CA PRO A 199 12.22 -0.27 -3.60
C PRO A 199 10.88 -0.83 -3.11
N SER A 200 9.78 -0.18 -3.46
CA SER A 200 8.43 -0.70 -3.21
C SER A 200 7.49 -0.32 -4.35
N PRO A 201 6.35 -1.01 -4.50
CA PRO A 201 5.34 -0.66 -5.51
C PRO A 201 4.89 0.80 -5.42
N ALA A 202 4.90 1.39 -4.21
CA ALA A 202 4.61 2.80 -4.00
C ALA A 202 5.70 3.73 -4.58
N HIS A 203 6.99 3.38 -4.47
CA HIS A 203 8.07 4.15 -5.11
C HIS A 203 7.97 4.09 -6.64
N GLU A 204 7.57 2.94 -7.21
CA GLU A 204 7.36 2.78 -8.65
C GLU A 204 6.16 3.60 -9.14
N SER A 205 5.03 3.54 -8.42
CA SER A 205 3.85 4.35 -8.70
C SER A 205 4.16 5.85 -8.63
N ALA A 206 4.90 6.28 -7.60
CA ALA A 206 5.37 7.66 -7.49
C ALA A 206 6.24 8.09 -8.67
N LEU A 207 7.19 7.25 -9.11
CA LEU A 207 8.02 7.53 -10.28
C LEU A 207 7.20 7.65 -11.56
N ALA A 208 6.20 6.77 -11.76
CA ALA A 208 5.32 6.83 -12.91
C ALA A 208 4.56 8.17 -12.97
N ALA A 209 3.95 8.59 -11.86
CA ALA A 209 3.25 9.86 -11.77
C ALA A 209 4.18 11.07 -11.97
N LEU A 210 5.35 11.10 -11.32
CA LEU A 210 6.31 12.20 -11.48
C LEU A 210 6.87 12.29 -12.91
N ARG A 211 7.15 11.15 -13.56
CA ARG A 211 7.56 11.12 -14.98
C ARG A 211 6.45 11.63 -15.88
N ARG A 212 5.20 11.22 -15.63
CA ARG A 212 4.05 11.73 -16.38
C ARG A 212 3.90 13.25 -16.24
N ALA A 213 4.07 13.79 -15.03
CA ALA A 213 4.09 15.23 -14.81
C ALA A 213 5.19 15.93 -15.61
N GLN A 214 6.39 15.35 -15.63
CA GLN A 214 7.57 15.87 -16.33
C GLN A 214 7.42 15.82 -17.87
N GLU A 215 6.78 14.79 -18.40
CA GLU A 215 6.45 14.64 -19.83
C GLU A 215 5.47 15.71 -20.29
N LEU A 216 4.42 15.95 -19.51
CA LEU A 216 3.41 16.96 -19.81
C LEU A 216 3.98 18.38 -19.73
N TYR A 217 4.83 18.64 -18.73
CA TYR A 217 5.40 19.97 -18.55
C TYR A 217 6.85 19.94 -18.04
N ASP A 218 7.80 20.28 -18.90
CA ASP A 218 9.23 20.16 -18.56
C ASP A 218 9.64 21.01 -17.34
N ARG A 219 8.96 22.14 -17.11
CA ARG A 219 9.24 23.07 -16.00
C ARG A 219 8.45 22.79 -14.73
N ILE A 220 7.80 21.62 -14.62
CA ILE A 220 6.97 21.25 -13.45
C ILE A 220 7.79 21.09 -12.15
N GLY A 221 9.11 20.88 -12.28
CA GLY A 221 10.06 20.92 -11.16
C GLY A 221 10.17 19.62 -10.36
N VAL A 222 10.04 18.45 -11.00
CA VAL A 222 10.10 17.13 -10.33
C VAL A 222 11.37 16.32 -10.61
N LYS A 223 12.25 16.79 -11.51
CA LYS A 223 13.48 16.08 -11.93
C LYS A 223 14.34 15.61 -10.74
N ASP A 224 14.54 16.46 -9.74
CA ASP A 224 15.38 16.12 -8.58
C ASP A 224 14.71 15.12 -7.63
N ARG A 225 13.37 15.09 -7.57
CA ARG A 225 12.66 14.05 -6.82
C ARG A 225 12.75 12.71 -7.53
N ILE A 226 12.54 12.68 -8.85
CA ILE A 226 12.71 11.47 -9.68
C ILE A 226 14.10 10.85 -9.46
N LYS A 227 15.17 11.65 -9.63
CA LYS A 227 16.56 11.20 -9.43
C LYS A 227 16.80 10.66 -8.01
N ARG A 228 16.21 11.28 -6.98
CA ARG A 228 16.36 10.83 -5.60
C ARG A 228 15.73 9.46 -5.37
N ILE A 229 14.51 9.24 -5.89
CA ILE A 229 13.82 7.96 -5.77
C ILE A 229 14.57 6.87 -6.54
N GLU A 230 15.01 7.16 -7.78
CA GLU A 230 15.79 6.22 -8.60
C GLU A 230 17.07 5.78 -7.88
N LYS A 231 17.82 6.75 -7.33
CA LYS A 231 19.05 6.45 -6.57
C LYS A 231 18.78 5.65 -5.30
N ALA A 232 17.68 5.93 -4.60
CA ALA A 232 17.29 5.17 -3.41
C ALA A 232 16.97 3.71 -3.77
N ASN A 233 16.24 3.50 -4.87
CA ASN A 233 15.91 2.17 -5.38
C ASN A 233 17.16 1.40 -5.83
N GLU A 234 18.08 2.05 -6.55
CA GLU A 234 19.34 1.43 -6.98
C GLU A 234 20.19 1.00 -5.78
N LYS A 235 20.34 1.88 -4.79
CA LYS A 235 21.10 1.57 -3.56
C LYS A 235 20.48 0.41 -2.79
N ALA A 236 19.15 0.36 -2.70
CA ALA A 236 18.45 -0.73 -2.04
C ALA A 236 18.61 -2.06 -2.79
N ALA A 237 18.50 -2.06 -4.11
CA ALA A 237 18.73 -3.24 -4.94
C ALA A 237 20.18 -3.73 -4.86
N GLU A 238 21.17 -2.83 -4.75
CA GLU A 238 22.55 -3.21 -4.48
C GLU A 238 22.71 -3.85 -3.09
N ALA A 239 22.13 -3.27 -2.05
CA ALA A 239 22.18 -3.82 -0.71
C ALA A 239 21.51 -5.21 -0.62
N GLU A 240 20.41 -5.42 -1.31
CA GLU A 240 19.73 -6.72 -1.38
C GLU A 240 20.60 -7.78 -2.06
N ARG A 241 21.24 -7.45 -3.19
CA ARG A 241 22.18 -8.34 -3.88
C ARG A 241 23.38 -8.72 -3.01
N VAL A 242 23.93 -7.76 -2.26
CA VAL A 242 25.02 -8.03 -1.30
C VAL A 242 24.54 -8.98 -0.21
N ALA A 243 23.38 -8.71 0.38
CA ALA A 243 22.82 -9.56 1.43
C ALA A 243 22.46 -10.97 0.92
N GLU A 244 22.03 -11.11 -0.32
CA GLU A 244 21.80 -12.42 -0.95
C GLU A 244 23.10 -13.19 -1.17
N ALA A 245 24.15 -12.52 -1.66
CA ALA A 245 25.46 -13.12 -1.83
C ALA A 245 26.05 -13.59 -0.47
N GLU A 246 25.90 -12.80 0.60
CA GLU A 246 26.33 -13.19 1.95
C GLU A 246 25.57 -14.43 2.45
N ARG A 247 24.24 -14.45 2.28
CA ARG A 247 23.41 -15.62 2.64
C ARG A 247 23.80 -16.87 1.86
N ALA A 248 24.11 -16.73 0.58
CA ALA A 248 24.57 -17.85 -0.24
C ALA A 248 25.94 -18.37 0.25
N ALA A 249 26.87 -17.48 0.59
CA ALA A 249 28.18 -17.85 1.12
C ALA A 249 28.10 -18.49 2.52
N ASP A 250 27.18 -18.04 3.38
CA ASP A 250 26.90 -18.68 4.67
C ASP A 250 26.32 -20.09 4.48
N ALA A 251 25.39 -20.26 3.53
CA ALA A 251 24.80 -21.56 3.21
C ALA A 251 25.84 -22.55 2.65
N GLU A 252 26.76 -22.09 1.80
CA GLU A 252 27.86 -22.91 1.29
C GLU A 252 28.80 -23.37 2.41
N ARG A 253 29.21 -22.44 3.30
CA ARG A 253 30.04 -22.78 4.47
C ARG A 253 29.36 -23.76 5.41
N ALA A 254 28.05 -23.62 5.62
CA ALA A 254 27.28 -24.56 6.43
C ALA A 254 27.26 -25.97 5.80
N ALA A 255 27.07 -26.06 4.47
CA ALA A 255 27.10 -27.32 3.76
C ALA A 255 28.50 -27.98 3.76
N GLU A 256 29.58 -27.21 3.66
CA GLU A 256 30.94 -27.72 3.79
C GLU A 256 31.23 -28.24 5.20
N ALA A 257 30.80 -27.52 6.23
CA ALA A 257 30.94 -27.98 7.62
C ALA A 257 30.18 -29.28 7.88
N GLU A 258 28.98 -29.43 7.31
CA GLU A 258 28.21 -30.68 7.39
C GLU A 258 28.92 -31.85 6.71
N ARG A 259 29.45 -31.64 5.48
CA ARG A 259 30.23 -32.67 4.77
C ARG A 259 31.49 -33.07 5.53
N ALA A 260 32.18 -32.11 6.16
CA ALA A 260 33.35 -32.40 6.98
C ALA A 260 32.98 -33.24 8.21
N ALA A 261 31.88 -32.91 8.89
CA ALA A 261 31.38 -33.67 10.03
C ALA A 261 30.89 -35.09 9.65
N ASP A 262 30.30 -35.26 8.45
CA ASP A 262 29.96 -36.59 7.91
C ASP A 262 31.21 -37.41 7.61
N ALA A 263 32.24 -36.79 7.02
CA ALA A 263 33.50 -37.46 6.72
C ALA A 263 34.24 -37.90 7.99
N GLU A 264 34.24 -37.08 9.05
CA GLU A 264 34.82 -37.43 10.35
C GLU A 264 34.08 -38.62 10.99
N ARG A 265 32.73 -38.58 11.01
CA ARG A 265 31.92 -39.70 11.49
C ARG A 265 32.17 -41.00 10.72
N ALA A 266 32.33 -40.92 9.40
CA ALA A 266 32.66 -42.08 8.57
C ALA A 266 34.05 -42.66 8.91
N ALA A 267 35.05 -41.79 9.11
CA ALA A 267 36.40 -42.22 9.49
C ALA A 267 36.45 -42.84 10.90
N GLU A 268 35.69 -42.30 11.86
CA GLU A 268 35.55 -42.91 13.20
C GLU A 268 34.88 -44.28 13.14
N ALA A 269 33.83 -44.44 12.32
CA ALA A 269 33.17 -45.71 12.11
C ALA A 269 34.11 -46.76 11.48
N GLU A 270 34.95 -46.37 10.53
CA GLU A 270 35.95 -47.25 9.92
C GLU A 270 37.01 -47.70 10.94
N ARG A 271 37.56 -46.79 11.74
CA ARG A 271 38.50 -47.13 12.83
C ARG A 271 37.90 -48.07 13.86
N ALA A 272 36.63 -47.87 14.21
CA ALA A 272 35.91 -48.75 15.12
C ALA A 272 35.76 -50.16 14.54
N ALA A 273 35.42 -50.28 13.25
CA ALA A 273 35.31 -51.57 12.56
C ALA A 273 36.67 -52.29 12.43
N GLU A 274 37.76 -51.56 12.16
CA GLU A 274 39.10 -52.14 12.14
C GLU A 274 39.52 -52.65 13.53
N ALA A 275 39.25 -51.89 14.59
CA ALA A 275 39.52 -52.30 15.96
C ALA A 275 38.73 -53.56 16.35
N GLU A 276 37.47 -53.67 15.92
CA GLU A 276 36.64 -54.86 16.14
C GLU A 276 37.23 -56.10 15.42
N ARG A 277 37.61 -55.97 14.15
CA ARG A 277 38.27 -57.05 13.41
C ARG A 277 39.59 -57.49 14.04
N ALA A 278 40.39 -56.54 14.53
CA ALA A 278 41.64 -56.85 15.21
C ALA A 278 41.40 -57.63 16.52
N ALA A 279 40.39 -57.21 17.31
CA ALA A 279 40.00 -57.90 18.52
C ALA A 279 39.47 -59.31 18.24
N GLU A 280 38.69 -59.51 17.17
CA GLU A 280 38.24 -60.83 16.74
C GLU A 280 39.42 -61.73 16.33
N ALA A 281 40.38 -61.19 15.59
CA ALA A 281 41.59 -61.92 15.20
C ALA A 281 42.44 -62.33 16.42
N GLU A 282 42.56 -61.46 17.42
CA GLU A 282 43.27 -61.77 18.68
C GLU A 282 42.57 -62.89 19.45
N ARG A 283 41.24 -62.83 19.61
CA ARG A 283 40.46 -63.91 20.24
C ARG A 283 40.61 -65.24 19.50
N ALA A 284 40.63 -65.21 18.16
CA ALA A 284 40.85 -66.41 17.35
C ALA A 284 42.25 -67.00 17.58
N ALA A 285 43.28 -66.16 17.64
CA ALA A 285 44.65 -66.60 17.93
C ALA A 285 44.82 -67.15 19.35
N GLU A 286 44.17 -66.54 20.35
CA GLU A 286 44.14 -67.08 21.71
C GLU A 286 43.44 -68.44 21.77
N ALA A 287 42.32 -68.60 21.06
CA ALA A 287 41.62 -69.88 20.96
C ALA A 287 42.51 -70.96 20.30
N GLU A 288 43.28 -70.60 19.27
CA GLU A 288 44.22 -71.52 18.62
C GLU A 288 45.36 -71.93 19.54
N ARG A 289 45.97 -70.99 20.28
CA ARG A 289 47.00 -71.30 21.29
C ARG A 289 46.45 -72.18 22.42
N ALA A 290 45.21 -71.93 22.85
CA ALA A 290 44.54 -72.76 23.85
C ALA A 290 44.35 -74.20 23.32
N ALA A 291 43.93 -74.36 22.07
CA ALA A 291 43.81 -75.67 21.42
C ALA A 291 45.17 -76.38 21.25
N GLU A 292 46.23 -75.67 20.89
CA GLU A 292 47.59 -76.23 20.85
C GLU A 292 48.09 -76.66 22.24
N ALA A 293 47.85 -75.85 23.27
CA ALA A 293 48.19 -76.19 24.65
C ALA A 293 47.44 -77.44 25.11
N GLU A 294 46.17 -77.59 24.73
CA GLU A 294 45.37 -78.78 25.01
C GLU A 294 45.93 -80.04 24.32
N ARG A 295 46.30 -79.94 23.03
CA ARG A 295 46.99 -81.02 22.29
C ARG A 295 48.35 -81.37 22.91
N ALA A 296 49.12 -80.39 23.36
CA ALA A 296 50.40 -80.60 24.02
C ALA A 296 50.22 -81.29 25.39
N ALA A 297 49.19 -80.93 26.14
CA ALA A 297 48.82 -81.61 27.38
C ALA A 297 48.38 -83.07 27.16
N GLU A 298 47.66 -83.35 26.07
CA GLU A 298 47.36 -84.71 25.63
C GLU A 298 48.63 -85.50 25.24
N ALA A 299 49.55 -84.89 24.51
CA ALA A 299 50.83 -85.50 24.14
C ALA A 299 51.74 -85.77 25.36
N ALA A 300 51.69 -84.90 26.38
CA ALA A 300 52.42 -85.09 27.64
C ALA A 300 51.86 -86.26 28.47
N LYS A 301 50.55 -86.50 28.44
CA LYS A 301 49.94 -87.72 29.00
C LYS A 301 50.39 -89.01 28.28
N GLY A 302 50.86 -88.90 27.03
CA GLY A 302 51.43 -90.02 26.26
C GLY A 302 52.88 -90.42 26.59
N LYS A 303 53.64 -89.59 27.34
CA LYS A 303 55.05 -89.87 27.72
C LYS A 303 55.25 -90.28 29.19
N GLY A 304 54.20 -90.77 29.86
CA GLY A 304 54.28 -91.35 31.20
C GLY A 304 54.11 -92.87 31.19
N GLY A 305 55.18 -93.64 30.97
CA GLY A 305 55.24 -95.03 31.44
C GLY A 305 56.00 -96.03 30.58
N LYS A 306 57.30 -96.20 30.87
CA LYS A 306 57.81 -97.48 31.40
C LYS A 306 59.26 -97.31 31.91
N PRO A 307 59.56 -97.53 33.20
CA PRO A 307 60.93 -97.58 33.68
C PRO A 307 61.52 -98.96 33.39
N ALA A 308 62.78 -98.98 32.97
CA ALA A 308 63.64 -100.16 32.97
C ALA A 308 64.02 -100.47 34.42
N LYS A 309 63.73 -101.70 34.87
CA LYS A 309 64.34 -102.29 36.07
C LYS A 309 65.35 -103.32 35.60
N ASP A 310 66.60 -103.08 35.94
CA ASP A 310 67.68 -104.04 35.87
C ASP A 310 68.22 -104.30 37.27
N ASN A 311 68.67 -105.55 37.47
CA ASN A 311 69.61 -106.04 38.47
C ASN A 311 69.15 -106.48 39.90
N THR A 312 69.13 -107.82 40.05
CA THR A 312 69.94 -108.67 40.97
C THR A 312 69.76 -108.70 42.49
N GLY A 313 69.71 -109.95 43.00
CA GLY A 313 70.33 -110.40 44.27
C GLY A 313 69.39 -110.44 45.49
N LYS A 314 68.83 -111.58 45.93
CA LYS A 314 69.41 -112.80 46.57
C LYS A 314 69.54 -112.71 48.11
N ALA A 315 68.63 -113.46 48.77
CA ALA A 315 68.73 -114.25 50.01
C ALA A 315 69.05 -113.61 51.38
N GLY A 316 68.28 -114.03 52.41
CA GLY A 316 68.67 -113.97 53.82
C GLY A 316 67.52 -114.20 54.81
N GLN A 317 67.46 -115.42 55.35
CA GLN A 317 66.86 -115.92 56.61
C GLN A 317 65.38 -115.64 56.93
#